data_AF-A0AB34K862-F1
#
_entry.id   AF-A0AB34K862-F1
#
_cell.length_a   1.000
_cell.length_b   1.000
_cell.length_c   1.000
_cell.angle_alpha   90.00
_cell.angle_beta   90.00
_cell.angle_gamma   90.00
#
_symmetry.space_group_name_H-M   'P 1'
#
loop_
_entity.id
_entity.type
_entity.pdbx_description
1 polymer ?
#
loop_
_entity_poly.entity_id
_entity_poly.type
_entity_poly.pdbx_seq_one_letter_code
_entity_poly.pdbx_strand_id
1 'polypeptide(L)'
;MMIASCKFCNNQGKKFTSTTRLVEHLNSCLLIPANLKKALKVYTLKQEGKRVAKGEASRIIQEGVEQMAAARHEEKKQRLMEQKTLLGSMKCAADEVADEAIARWFYANGISFNAASMEADSLYRDSGRIMITAIKRSSDGYTPPGRKILGGRLIETIHQSITKQIELNDDASQNKTRFGMTYLSDGWESCDSLPLINSAYVTANNGGVYIRSVDTSGAIKTAEYCASLMIEDIYAAYAKELFVQWSNQRATTAEQIERGIRGKPEVQQLEYLRLQIEMRVLGLGQTEYATRWSSSSDISIGTVAHLRDLLVKVILPEERHKERKNELPQEASPPLSVPNALRKLGTTDLDAIEIEKRSLFSKDELEKKVHIAMARRDTIYQTSMGLRQHMLAA
;
A
#
# COMPACT_ATOMS: atom_id res chain seq x y z
N MET A 1 35.67 1.87 29.42
CA MET A 1 36.63 2.83 30.04
C MET A 1 37.92 2.05 30.32
N MET A 2 39.02 2.33 29.62
CA MET A 2 40.28 1.59 29.81
C MET A 2 41.01 2.15 31.03
N ILE A 3 41.32 1.29 31.99
CA ILE A 3 42.09 1.63 33.18
C ILE A 3 43.42 0.88 33.08
N ALA A 4 44.50 1.60 32.82
CA ALA A 4 45.82 1.02 32.66
C ALA A 4 46.81 1.63 33.66
N SER A 5 47.80 0.86 34.10
CA SER A 5 48.92 1.32 34.93
C SER A 5 50.25 0.85 34.34
N CYS A 6 51.31 1.63 34.54
CA CYS A 6 52.64 1.25 34.10
C CYS A 6 53.25 0.22 35.06
N LYS A 7 53.50 -1.00 34.56
CA LYS A 7 54.11 -2.07 35.38
C LYS A 7 55.58 -1.84 35.74
N PHE A 8 56.29 -0.94 35.04
CA PHE A 8 57.73 -0.72 35.23
C PHE A 8 58.04 0.22 36.40
N CYS A 9 57.29 1.31 36.53
CA CYS A 9 57.41 2.21 37.69
C CYS A 9 56.33 1.98 38.74
N ASN A 10 55.40 1.04 38.48
CA ASN A 10 54.22 0.76 39.28
C ASN A 10 53.53 2.03 39.81
N ASN A 11 53.50 3.04 38.94
CA ASN A 11 53.32 4.48 39.15
C ASN A 11 52.45 4.88 40.36
N GLN A 12 52.99 4.77 41.60
CA GLN A 12 52.40 5.19 42.89
C GLN A 12 50.85 5.37 42.89
N GLY A 13 50.10 4.33 42.48
CA GLY A 13 48.63 4.32 42.51
C GLY A 13 47.86 5.12 41.44
N LYS A 14 48.47 5.76 40.43
CA LYS A 14 47.73 6.51 39.38
C LYS A 14 47.29 5.62 38.20
N LYS A 15 45.98 5.61 37.93
CA LYS A 15 45.32 4.91 36.83
C LYS A 15 45.14 5.83 35.62
N PHE A 16 45.60 5.42 34.43
CA PHE A 16 45.41 6.17 33.19
C PHE A 16 44.06 5.82 32.56
N THR A 17 43.28 6.85 32.20
CA THR A 17 41.94 6.71 31.60
C THR A 17 41.92 6.92 30.08
N SER A 18 43.04 7.34 29.48
CA SER A 18 43.18 7.44 28.03
C SER A 18 44.51 6.86 27.56
N THR A 19 44.48 6.24 26.38
CA THR A 19 45.65 5.62 25.76
C THR A 19 46.75 6.63 25.47
N THR A 20 46.40 7.87 25.11
CA THR A 20 47.38 8.95 24.85
C THR A 20 48.18 9.30 26.09
N ARG A 21 47.51 9.52 27.24
CA ARG A 21 48.17 9.83 28.51
C ARG A 21 49.04 8.67 29.01
N LEU A 22 48.60 7.43 28.76
CA LEU A 22 49.42 6.25 29.05
C LEU A 22 50.69 6.25 28.19
N VAL A 23 50.59 6.45 26.88
CA VAL A 23 51.74 6.43 25.96
C VAL A 23 52.73 7.56 26.26
N GLU A 24 52.25 8.77 26.58
CA GLU A 24 53.09 9.90 27.03
C GLU A 24 53.87 9.55 28.31
N HIS A 25 53.20 8.91 29.28
CA HIS A 25 53.86 8.44 30.48
C HIS A 25 54.89 7.34 30.18
N LEU A 26 54.57 6.37 29.32
CA LEU A 26 55.52 5.30 28.96
C LEU A 26 56.75 5.85 28.23
N ASN A 27 56.60 6.91 27.42
CA ASN A 27 57.73 7.56 26.77
C ASN A 27 58.65 8.30 27.77
N SER A 28 58.09 8.85 28.85
CA SER A 28 58.82 9.63 29.86
C SER A 28 59.28 8.80 31.06
N CYS A 29 58.71 7.62 31.31
CA CYS A 29 59.00 6.78 32.48
C CYS A 29 60.46 6.30 32.48
N LEU A 30 61.24 6.70 33.48
CA LEU A 30 62.68 6.41 33.58
C LEU A 30 62.99 4.91 33.70
N LEU A 31 62.05 4.11 34.21
CA LEU A 31 62.22 2.67 34.48
C LEU A 31 61.89 1.78 33.27
N ILE A 32 61.46 2.35 32.15
CA ILE A 32 61.16 1.58 30.93
C ILE A 32 62.43 1.33 30.12
N PRO A 33 62.68 0.08 29.67
CA PRO A 33 63.78 -0.27 28.79
C PRO A 33 63.85 0.59 27.52
N ALA A 34 65.07 0.99 27.13
CA ALA A 34 65.29 1.92 26.03
C ALA A 34 64.77 1.40 24.67
N ASN A 35 64.79 0.10 24.44
CA ASN A 35 64.25 -0.54 23.23
C ASN A 35 62.73 -0.36 23.11
N LEU A 36 61.99 -0.46 24.23
CA LEU A 36 60.53 -0.24 24.24
C LEU A 36 60.19 1.24 24.05
N LYS A 37 60.96 2.16 24.63
CA LYS A 37 60.79 3.60 24.38
C LYS A 37 61.00 3.97 22.91
N LYS A 38 62.00 3.37 22.25
CA LYS A 38 62.24 3.59 20.81
C LYS A 38 61.03 3.16 19.98
N ALA A 39 60.47 1.97 20.25
CA ALA A 39 59.28 1.49 19.53
C ALA A 39 58.05 2.38 19.75
N LEU A 40 57.82 2.86 20.98
CA LEU A 40 56.71 3.75 21.32
C LEU A 40 56.83 5.14 20.66
N LYS A 41 58.05 5.69 20.57
CA LYS A 41 58.29 6.95 19.84
C LYS A 41 57.98 6.82 18.36
N VAL A 42 58.39 5.73 17.72
CA VAL A 42 58.07 5.45 16.30
C VAL A 42 56.56 5.34 16.09
N TYR A 43 55.85 4.66 17.00
CA TYR A 43 54.40 4.58 16.95
C TYR A 43 53.73 5.95 17.09
N THR A 44 54.21 6.79 18.01
CA THR A 44 53.65 8.13 18.26
C THR A 44 53.80 9.03 17.02
N LEU A 45 54.99 9.05 16.41
CA LEU A 45 55.27 9.81 15.19
C LEU A 45 54.38 9.37 14.01
N LYS A 46 54.12 8.06 13.88
CA LYS A 46 53.23 7.52 12.84
C LYS A 46 51.77 7.96 13.04
N GLN A 47 51.32 8.12 14.28
CA GLN A 47 49.97 8.60 14.57
C GLN A 47 49.84 10.11 14.38
N GLU A 48 50.87 10.88 14.73
CA GLU A 48 50.91 12.33 14.47
C GLU A 48 50.86 12.63 12.97
N GLY A 49 51.64 11.93 12.15
CA GLY A 49 51.59 12.09 10.69
C GLY A 49 50.20 11.81 10.09
N LYS A 50 49.47 10.82 10.62
CA LYS A 50 48.08 10.54 10.20
C LYS A 50 47.09 11.63 10.63
N ARG A 51 47.29 12.24 11.80
CA ARG A 51 46.44 13.34 12.29
C ARG A 51 46.66 14.62 11.49
N VAL A 52 47.91 14.94 11.17
CA VAL A 52 48.25 16.09 10.32
C VAL A 52 47.65 15.94 8.92
N ALA A 53 47.83 14.77 8.29
CA ALA A 53 47.24 14.50 6.96
C ALA A 53 45.71 14.60 6.95
N LYS A 54 45.04 14.15 8.03
CA LYS A 54 43.58 14.27 8.17
C LYS A 54 43.14 15.73 8.36
N GLY A 55 43.88 16.51 9.14
CA GLY A 55 43.60 17.94 9.35
C GLY A 55 43.76 18.75 8.06
N GLU A 56 44.79 18.45 7.28
CA GLU A 56 45.05 19.11 5.99
C GLU A 56 43.98 18.77 4.94
N ALA A 57 43.56 17.51 4.86
CA ALA A 57 42.44 17.10 4.01
C ALA A 57 41.11 17.78 4.40
N SER A 58 40.81 17.89 5.71
CA SER A 58 39.63 18.63 6.18
C SER A 58 39.69 20.11 5.85
N ARG A 59 40.86 20.75 5.93
CA ARG A 59 41.02 22.16 5.57
C ARG A 59 40.78 22.41 4.08
N ILE A 60 41.33 21.55 3.21
CA ILE A 60 41.12 21.63 1.75
C ILE A 60 39.63 21.48 1.38
N ILE A 61 38.93 20.56 2.04
CA ILE A 61 37.48 20.37 1.83
C ILE A 61 36.71 21.63 2.26
N GLN A 62 37.06 22.22 3.41
CA GLN A 62 36.38 23.41 3.91
C GLN A 62 36.64 24.64 3.03
N GLU A 63 37.88 24.86 2.61
CA GLU A 63 38.24 25.89 1.63
C GLU A 63 37.49 25.70 0.30
N GLY A 64 37.33 24.46 -0.17
CA GLY A 64 36.56 24.14 -1.37
C GLY A 64 35.06 24.42 -1.23
N VAL A 65 34.47 24.14 -0.07
CA VAL A 65 33.06 24.46 0.23
C VAL A 65 32.84 25.97 0.30
N GLU A 66 33.74 26.71 0.93
CA GLU A 66 33.68 28.17 1.03
C GLU A 66 33.83 28.84 -0.35
N GLN A 67 34.74 28.36 -1.20
CA GLN A 67 34.89 28.84 -2.58
C GLN A 67 33.65 28.56 -3.44
N MET A 68 33.03 27.38 -3.31
CA MET A 68 31.78 27.07 -3.99
C MET A 68 30.61 27.94 -3.50
N ALA A 69 30.56 28.25 -2.20
CA ALA A 69 29.56 29.15 -1.63
C ALA A 69 29.75 30.59 -2.14
N ALA A 70 31.00 31.06 -2.21
CA ALA A 70 31.34 32.37 -2.77
C ALA A 70 30.99 32.47 -4.26
N ALA A 71 31.30 31.44 -5.06
CA ALA A 71 30.95 31.38 -6.48
C ALA A 71 29.43 31.43 -6.70
N ARG A 72 28.64 30.68 -5.90
CA ARG A 72 27.16 30.74 -5.93
C ARG A 72 26.62 32.10 -5.53
N HIS A 73 27.25 32.78 -4.57
CA HIS A 73 26.85 34.11 -4.14
C HIS A 73 27.13 35.16 -5.23
N GLU A 74 28.24 35.02 -5.95
CA GLU A 74 28.59 35.89 -7.07
C GLU A 74 27.69 35.66 -8.28
N GLU A 75 27.34 34.40 -8.59
CA GLU A 75 26.37 34.06 -9.63
C GLU A 75 24.98 34.65 -9.32
N LYS A 76 24.54 34.60 -8.05
CA LYS A 76 23.30 35.26 -7.61
C LYS A 76 23.37 36.78 -7.79
N LYS A 77 24.50 37.41 -7.45
CA LYS A 77 24.70 38.85 -7.66
C LYS A 77 24.67 39.22 -9.15
N GLN A 78 25.30 38.41 -10.01
CA GLN A 78 25.28 38.62 -11.46
C GLN A 78 23.86 38.49 -12.03
N ARG A 79 23.08 37.48 -11.61
CA ARG A 79 21.65 37.35 -11.99
C ARG A 79 20.76 38.47 -11.48
N LEU A 80 21.11 39.08 -10.35
CA LEU A 80 20.43 40.27 -9.81
C LEU A 80 20.80 41.56 -10.56
N MET A 81 22.02 41.63 -11.11
CA MET A 81 22.48 42.76 -11.93
C MET A 81 22.09 42.65 -13.41
N GLU A 82 21.78 41.45 -13.92
CA GLU A 82 21.18 41.27 -15.24
C GLU A 82 19.78 41.90 -15.25
N GLN A 83 19.70 43.10 -15.81
CA GLN A 83 18.50 43.91 -15.90
C GLN A 83 17.45 43.17 -16.76
N LYS A 84 16.53 42.44 -16.13
CA LYS A 84 15.39 41.82 -16.82
C LYS A 84 14.57 42.93 -17.48
N THR A 85 14.25 42.76 -18.76
CA THR A 85 13.31 43.65 -19.46
C THR A 85 12.01 43.78 -18.66
N LEU A 86 11.32 44.92 -18.73
CA LEU A 86 10.07 45.16 -17.97
C LEU A 86 9.10 43.96 -18.05
N LEU A 87 8.92 43.39 -19.25
CA LEU A 87 8.13 42.18 -19.49
C LEU A 87 8.66 40.93 -18.79
N GLY A 88 9.98 40.74 -18.73
CA GLY A 88 10.63 39.66 -17.98
C GLY A 88 10.53 39.86 -16.46
N SER A 89 10.66 41.10 -15.98
CA SER A 89 10.52 41.45 -14.57
C SER A 89 9.08 41.29 -14.07
N MET A 90 8.07 41.66 -14.88
CA MET A 90 6.65 41.47 -14.57
C MET A 90 6.24 40.01 -14.61
N LYS A 91 6.78 39.20 -15.55
CA LYS A 91 6.58 37.75 -15.55
C LYS A 91 7.20 37.10 -14.31
N CYS A 92 8.42 37.45 -13.95
CA CYS A 92 9.06 36.94 -12.73
C CYS A 92 8.27 37.33 -11.48
N ALA A 93 7.77 38.56 -11.41
CA ALA A 93 6.94 39.00 -10.28
C ALA A 93 5.60 38.24 -10.22
N ALA A 94 4.95 37.98 -11.37
CA ALA A 94 3.71 37.20 -11.42
C ALA A 94 3.93 35.73 -11.04
N ASP A 95 5.04 35.13 -11.49
CA ASP A 95 5.43 33.77 -11.13
C ASP A 95 5.77 33.67 -9.62
N GLU A 96 6.47 34.66 -9.07
CA GLU A 96 6.77 34.75 -7.63
C GLU A 96 5.49 34.88 -6.78
N VAL A 97 4.52 35.69 -7.21
CA VAL A 97 3.22 35.81 -6.53
C VAL A 97 2.43 34.50 -6.60
N ALA A 98 2.51 33.78 -7.73
CA ALA A 98 1.86 32.48 -7.86
C ALA A 98 2.53 31.43 -6.95
N ASP A 99 3.85 31.38 -6.91
CA ASP A 99 4.63 30.48 -6.05
C ASP A 99 4.34 30.76 -4.56
N GLU A 100 4.28 32.04 -4.16
CA GLU A 100 3.92 32.44 -2.80
C GLU A 100 2.48 32.02 -2.46
N ALA A 101 1.52 32.22 -3.37
CA ALA A 101 0.14 31.81 -3.15
C ALA A 101 -0.01 30.29 -2.98
N ILE A 102 0.72 29.50 -3.79
CA ILE A 102 0.76 28.03 -3.67
C ILE A 102 1.36 27.63 -2.32
N ALA A 103 2.53 28.19 -1.97
CA ALA A 103 3.21 27.89 -0.72
C ALA A 103 2.33 28.23 0.50
N ARG A 104 1.66 29.40 0.46
CA ARG A 104 0.74 29.84 1.51
C ARG A 104 -0.45 28.89 1.64
N TRP A 105 -1.00 28.40 0.53
CA TRP A 105 -2.10 27.45 0.55
C TRP A 105 -1.69 26.10 1.14
N PHE A 106 -0.52 25.57 0.76
CA PHE A 106 0.03 24.34 1.34
C PHE A 106 0.25 24.47 2.85
N TYR A 107 0.92 25.56 3.27
CA TYR A 107 1.22 25.81 4.68
C TYR A 107 -0.05 25.99 5.52
N ALA A 108 -0.98 26.84 5.07
CA ALA A 108 -2.20 27.14 5.82
C ALA A 108 -3.15 25.94 5.98
N ASN A 109 -3.15 25.02 5.00
CA ASN A 109 -4.03 23.84 5.01
C ASN A 109 -3.31 22.56 5.46
N GLY A 110 -2.03 22.62 5.85
CA GLY A 110 -1.25 21.45 6.28
C GLY A 110 -1.14 20.38 5.20
N ILE A 111 -1.06 20.77 3.93
CA ILE A 111 -0.98 19.83 2.81
C ILE A 111 0.43 19.23 2.78
N SER A 112 0.52 17.90 2.69
CA SER A 112 1.80 17.20 2.55
C SER A 112 2.56 17.65 1.31
N PHE A 113 3.86 17.93 1.44
CA PHE A 113 4.71 18.27 0.30
C PHE A 113 4.82 17.14 -0.73
N ASN A 114 4.46 15.90 -0.37
CA ASN A 114 4.34 14.82 -1.34
C ASN A 114 3.28 15.12 -2.43
N ALA A 115 2.24 15.91 -2.08
CA ALA A 115 1.25 16.40 -3.03
C ALA A 115 1.82 17.41 -4.05
N ALA A 116 3.08 17.84 -3.90
CA ALA A 116 3.82 18.66 -4.85
C ALA A 116 4.94 17.89 -5.57
N SER A 117 4.92 16.55 -5.55
CA SER A 117 5.95 15.71 -6.17
C SER A 117 6.10 16.00 -7.67
N MET A 118 7.34 16.03 -8.16
CA MET A 118 7.71 16.19 -9.57
C MET A 118 8.04 14.87 -10.28
N GLU A 119 7.83 13.75 -9.58
CA GLU A 119 8.03 12.41 -10.16
C GLU A 119 7.07 12.17 -11.33
N ALA A 120 7.45 11.24 -12.22
CA ALA A 120 6.79 11.05 -13.51
C ALA A 120 5.33 10.57 -13.38
N ASP A 121 5.00 9.90 -12.29
CA ASP A 121 3.69 9.36 -11.90
C ASP A 121 2.93 10.25 -10.90
N SER A 122 3.49 11.41 -10.54
CA SER A 122 2.84 12.34 -9.63
C SER A 122 1.65 13.03 -10.28
N LEU A 123 0.49 12.91 -9.63
CA LEU A 123 -0.73 13.66 -9.99
C LEU A 123 -0.51 15.18 -9.97
N TYR A 124 0.48 15.68 -9.23
CA TYR A 124 0.77 17.11 -9.22
C TYR A 124 1.42 17.59 -10.52
N ARG A 125 2.28 16.77 -11.12
CA ARG A 125 2.93 17.08 -12.39
C ARG A 125 1.91 17.09 -13.54
N ASP A 126 0.98 16.14 -13.55
CA ASP A 126 0.01 16.02 -14.64
C ASP A 126 -1.31 16.72 -14.33
N SER A 127 -2.05 16.25 -13.31
CA SER A 127 -3.34 16.85 -12.92
C SER A 127 -3.20 18.26 -12.33
N GLY A 128 -2.12 18.56 -11.60
CA GLY A 128 -1.85 19.90 -11.08
C GLY A 128 -1.61 20.93 -12.19
N ARG A 129 -0.88 20.56 -13.26
CA ARG A 129 -0.74 21.42 -14.45
C ARG A 129 -2.06 21.62 -15.19
N ILE A 130 -2.86 20.57 -15.33
CA ILE A 130 -4.19 20.65 -15.93
C ILE A 130 -5.09 21.59 -15.11
N MET A 131 -5.06 21.49 -13.78
CA MET A 131 -5.81 22.38 -12.88
C MET A 131 -5.41 23.84 -13.07
N ILE A 132 -4.11 24.16 -13.02
CA ILE A 132 -3.62 25.54 -13.20
C ILE A 132 -4.02 26.07 -14.59
N THR A 133 -3.93 25.22 -15.62
CA THR A 133 -4.31 25.60 -16.99
C THR A 133 -5.82 25.84 -17.11
N ALA A 134 -6.65 25.01 -16.47
CA ALA A 134 -8.10 25.16 -16.46
C ALA A 134 -8.52 26.44 -15.72
N ILE A 135 -7.86 26.76 -14.59
CA ILE A 135 -8.09 28.02 -13.86
C ILE A 135 -7.71 29.22 -14.74
N LYS A 136 -6.56 29.19 -15.42
CA LYS A 136 -6.14 30.26 -16.34
C LYS A 136 -7.10 30.46 -17.52
N ARG A 137 -7.87 29.44 -17.91
CA ARG A 137 -8.88 29.50 -18.99
C ARG A 137 -10.27 29.85 -18.49
N SER A 138 -10.49 29.88 -17.19
CA SER A 138 -11.77 30.23 -16.60
C SER A 138 -12.04 31.74 -16.73
N SER A 139 -13.31 32.15 -16.58
CA SER A 139 -13.68 33.55 -16.65
C SER A 139 -13.19 34.33 -15.43
N ASP A 140 -13.00 35.65 -15.57
CA ASP A 140 -12.51 36.53 -14.51
C ASP A 140 -13.38 36.54 -13.23
N GLY A 141 -14.62 36.06 -13.31
CA GLY A 141 -15.54 35.88 -12.18
C GLY A 141 -15.61 34.46 -11.60
N TYR A 142 -14.75 33.55 -12.05
CA TYR A 142 -14.77 32.15 -11.61
C TYR A 142 -14.47 32.03 -10.11
N THR A 143 -15.36 31.35 -9.39
CA THR A 143 -15.18 31.01 -7.98
C THR A 143 -14.94 29.51 -7.85
N PRO A 144 -13.80 29.08 -7.26
CA PRO A 144 -13.53 27.66 -7.01
C PRO A 144 -14.64 26.98 -6.18
N PRO A 145 -14.90 25.67 -6.39
CA PRO A 145 -15.94 24.96 -5.68
C PRO A 145 -15.66 24.86 -4.17
N GLY A 146 -16.67 25.14 -3.35
CA GLY A 146 -16.57 24.99 -1.89
C GLY A 146 -16.65 23.54 -1.42
N ARG A 147 -16.36 23.32 -0.13
CA ARG A 147 -16.29 21.99 0.53
C ARG A 147 -17.45 21.05 0.18
N LYS A 148 -18.70 21.56 0.22
CA LYS A 148 -19.89 20.73 -0.03
C LYS A 148 -19.97 20.20 -1.46
N ILE A 149 -19.59 21.02 -2.45
CA ILE A 149 -19.61 20.63 -3.86
C ILE A 149 -18.43 19.72 -4.18
N LEU A 150 -17.26 20.04 -3.63
CA LEU A 150 -16.05 19.24 -3.81
C LEU A 150 -16.21 17.85 -3.17
N GLY A 151 -16.59 17.80 -1.89
CA GLY A 151 -16.74 16.58 -1.10
C GLY A 151 -17.93 15.70 -1.47
N GLY A 152 -18.89 16.21 -2.25
CA GLY A 152 -19.99 15.43 -2.79
C GLY A 152 -19.79 15.20 -4.28
N ARG A 153 -20.62 15.88 -5.08
CA ARG A 153 -20.77 15.66 -6.52
C ARG A 153 -19.46 15.54 -7.30
N LEU A 154 -18.47 16.42 -7.06
CA LEU A 154 -17.24 16.42 -7.88
C LEU A 154 -16.36 15.20 -7.61
N ILE A 155 -16.11 14.87 -6.35
CA ILE A 155 -15.34 13.67 -5.98
C ILE A 155 -16.09 12.40 -6.39
N GLU A 156 -17.40 12.35 -6.20
CA GLU A 156 -18.23 11.21 -6.65
C GLU A 156 -18.12 11.00 -8.16
N THR A 157 -18.18 12.06 -8.95
CA THR A 157 -18.04 12.00 -10.42
C THR A 157 -16.67 11.47 -10.82
N ILE A 158 -15.60 11.97 -10.18
CA ILE A 158 -14.23 11.52 -10.46
C ILE A 158 -14.06 10.07 -10.04
N HIS A 159 -14.57 9.69 -8.87
CA HIS A 159 -14.54 8.31 -8.38
C HIS A 159 -15.23 7.35 -9.36
N GLN A 160 -16.43 7.69 -9.84
CA GLN A 160 -17.14 6.90 -10.86
C GLN A 160 -16.34 6.79 -12.16
N SER A 161 -15.74 7.89 -12.63
CA SER A 161 -14.93 7.88 -13.84
C SER A 161 -13.69 7.00 -13.72
N ILE A 162 -12.99 7.06 -12.59
CA ILE A 162 -11.80 6.23 -12.33
C ILE A 162 -12.20 4.76 -12.19
N THR A 163 -13.30 4.48 -11.47
CA THR A 163 -13.83 3.11 -11.33
C THR A 163 -14.14 2.50 -12.69
N LYS A 164 -14.82 3.26 -13.56
CA LYS A 164 -15.12 2.82 -14.92
C LYS A 164 -13.86 2.57 -15.77
N GLN A 165 -12.81 3.39 -15.60
CA GLN A 165 -11.54 3.16 -16.28
C GLN A 165 -10.85 1.88 -15.81
N ILE A 166 -10.90 1.59 -14.50
CA ILE A 166 -10.37 0.35 -13.93
C ILE A 166 -11.11 -0.86 -14.52
N GLU A 167 -12.44 -0.82 -14.54
CA GLU A 167 -13.29 -1.87 -15.12
C GLU A 167 -12.97 -2.11 -16.60
N LEU A 168 -12.91 -1.05 -17.41
CA LEU A 168 -12.58 -1.15 -18.84
C LEU A 168 -11.19 -1.78 -19.07
N ASN A 169 -10.20 -1.43 -18.25
CA ASN A 169 -8.84 -1.98 -18.36
C ASN A 169 -8.79 -3.45 -17.93
N ASP A 170 -9.57 -3.83 -16.91
CA ASP A 170 -9.69 -5.22 -16.48
C ASP A 170 -10.37 -6.09 -17.57
N ASP A 171 -11.44 -5.60 -18.20
CA ASP A 171 -12.17 -6.30 -19.26
C ASP A 171 -11.36 -6.44 -20.55
N ALA A 172 -10.69 -5.36 -20.98
CA ALA A 172 -9.89 -5.35 -22.21
C ALA A 172 -8.72 -6.34 -22.17
N SER A 173 -8.27 -6.71 -20.97
CA SER A 173 -7.06 -7.47 -20.79
C SER A 173 -7.27 -8.96 -20.51
N GLN A 174 -8.51 -9.40 -20.22
CA GLN A 174 -8.83 -10.77 -19.75
C GLN A 174 -7.93 -11.23 -18.58
N ASN A 175 -7.30 -10.29 -17.86
CA ASN A 175 -6.20 -10.59 -16.96
C ASN A 175 -6.67 -11.26 -15.67
N LYS A 176 -7.87 -10.91 -15.17
CA LYS A 176 -8.47 -11.56 -14.00
C LYS A 176 -8.63 -13.06 -14.23
N THR A 177 -9.13 -13.44 -15.41
CA THR A 177 -9.35 -14.84 -15.79
C THR A 177 -8.04 -15.58 -16.08
N ARG A 178 -7.02 -14.87 -16.58
CA ARG A 178 -5.75 -15.45 -17.00
C ARG A 178 -4.70 -15.57 -15.88
N PHE A 179 -4.59 -14.58 -15.01
CA PHE A 179 -3.54 -14.48 -13.99
C PHE A 179 -4.09 -14.56 -12.56
N GLY A 180 -5.41 -14.58 -12.41
CA GLY A 180 -6.07 -14.53 -11.10
C GLY A 180 -6.00 -13.16 -10.45
N MET A 181 -6.53 -13.10 -9.23
CA MET A 181 -6.62 -11.90 -8.41
C MET A 181 -6.26 -12.27 -6.98
N THR A 182 -5.53 -11.40 -6.28
CA THR A 182 -5.26 -11.55 -4.85
C THR A 182 -6.17 -10.62 -4.08
N TYR A 183 -7.02 -11.17 -3.22
CA TYR A 183 -7.79 -10.39 -2.26
C TYR A 183 -6.93 -10.10 -1.03
N LEU A 184 -6.95 -8.85 -0.59
CA LEU A 184 -6.24 -8.37 0.59
C LEU A 184 -7.25 -7.76 1.55
N SER A 185 -7.20 -8.19 2.81
CA SER A 185 -7.92 -7.55 3.90
C SER A 185 -6.94 -7.20 5.00
N ASP A 186 -7.03 -5.96 5.49
CA ASP A 186 -6.14 -5.43 6.52
C ASP A 186 -6.95 -4.75 7.62
N GLY A 187 -6.74 -5.18 8.86
CA GLY A 187 -7.42 -4.67 10.04
C GLY A 187 -6.48 -3.77 10.83
N TRP A 188 -6.87 -2.51 11.04
CA TRP A 188 -6.08 -1.56 11.81
C TRP A 188 -6.98 -0.65 12.65
N GLU A 189 -6.40 -0.03 13.67
CA GLU A 189 -7.06 0.98 14.49
C GLU A 189 -6.45 2.34 14.17
N SER A 190 -7.29 3.31 13.81
CA SER A 190 -6.86 4.69 13.59
C SER A 190 -6.33 5.29 14.90
N CYS A 191 -5.56 6.39 14.80
CA CYS A 191 -5.09 7.15 15.96
C CYS A 191 -6.23 7.69 16.84
N ASP A 192 -7.44 7.81 16.27
CA ASP A 192 -8.67 8.22 16.97
C ASP A 192 -9.46 7.04 17.56
N SER A 193 -8.84 5.85 17.69
CA SER A 193 -9.48 4.61 18.14
C SER A 193 -10.68 4.18 17.29
N LEU A 194 -10.62 4.46 15.99
CA LEU A 194 -11.59 3.95 15.02
C LEU A 194 -11.08 2.62 14.45
N PRO A 195 -11.66 1.47 14.82
CA PRO A 195 -11.25 0.18 14.29
C PRO A 195 -11.82 -0.03 12.88
N LEU A 196 -10.94 -0.16 11.89
CA LEU A 196 -11.28 -0.32 10.49
C LEU A 196 -10.81 -1.67 9.96
N ILE A 197 -11.64 -2.28 9.12
CA ILE A 197 -11.21 -3.38 8.24
C ILE A 197 -11.25 -2.86 6.80
N ASN A 198 -10.09 -2.88 6.16
CA ASN A 198 -9.91 -2.47 4.77
C ASN A 198 -9.94 -3.68 3.85
N SER A 199 -10.45 -3.48 2.64
CA SER A 199 -10.48 -4.49 1.60
C SER A 199 -9.94 -3.92 0.30
N ALA A 200 -9.05 -4.67 -0.34
CA ALA A 200 -8.47 -4.35 -1.63
C ALA A 200 -8.28 -5.63 -2.47
N TYR A 201 -8.17 -5.48 -3.78
CA TYR A 201 -7.73 -6.56 -4.64
C TYR A 201 -6.55 -6.13 -5.50
N VAL A 202 -5.63 -7.05 -5.76
CA VAL A 202 -4.47 -6.81 -6.62
C VAL A 202 -4.60 -7.68 -7.86
N THR A 203 -4.52 -7.04 -9.02
CA THR A 203 -4.43 -7.74 -10.32
C THR A 203 -3.01 -7.65 -10.86
N ALA A 204 -2.65 -8.57 -11.76
CA ALA A 204 -1.28 -8.72 -12.24
C ALA A 204 -0.69 -7.48 -12.93
N ASN A 205 -1.52 -6.59 -13.51
CA ASN A 205 -1.03 -5.46 -14.32
C ASN A 205 -1.55 -4.07 -13.89
N ASN A 206 -2.61 -3.98 -13.06
CA ASN A 206 -3.20 -2.67 -12.69
C ASN A 206 -2.85 -2.24 -11.26
N GLY A 207 -1.99 -3.01 -10.57
CA GLY A 207 -1.66 -2.76 -9.16
C GLY A 207 -2.81 -3.09 -8.22
N GLY A 208 -2.78 -2.49 -7.03
CA GLY A 208 -3.82 -2.67 -6.01
C GLY A 208 -4.99 -1.71 -6.23
N VAL A 209 -6.20 -2.25 -6.33
CA VAL A 209 -7.45 -1.51 -6.32
C VAL A 209 -8.06 -1.59 -4.94
N TYR A 210 -8.28 -0.43 -4.34
CA TYR A 210 -8.97 -0.32 -3.06
C TYR A 210 -10.47 -0.50 -3.25
N ILE A 211 -11.10 -1.37 -2.46
CA ILE A 211 -12.54 -1.64 -2.52
C ILE A 211 -13.27 -0.74 -1.54
N ARG A 212 -12.98 -0.88 -0.23
CA ARG A 212 -13.66 -0.14 0.84
C ARG A 212 -12.93 -0.22 2.16
N SER A 213 -13.33 0.67 3.07
CA SER A 213 -13.06 0.63 4.51
C SER A 213 -14.37 0.40 5.22
N VAL A 214 -14.43 -0.53 6.18
CA VAL A 214 -15.61 -0.71 7.02
C VAL A 214 -15.26 -0.42 8.48
N ASP A 215 -16.04 0.49 9.08
CA ASP A 215 -16.02 0.78 10.51
C ASP A 215 -16.57 -0.42 11.28
N THR A 216 -15.75 -0.92 12.20
CA THR A 216 -16.05 -2.08 13.04
C THR A 216 -16.21 -1.70 14.51
N SER A 217 -16.49 -0.41 14.77
CA SER A 217 -16.80 0.10 16.10
C SER A 217 -18.03 -0.61 16.66
N GLY A 218 -17.91 -1.11 17.89
CA GLY A 218 -18.98 -1.88 18.54
C GLY A 218 -19.15 -3.33 18.06
N ALA A 219 -18.39 -3.78 17.04
CA ALA A 219 -18.40 -5.17 16.60
C ALA A 219 -17.38 -6.02 17.36
N ILE A 220 -17.78 -7.24 17.75
CA ILE A 220 -16.86 -8.27 18.21
C ILE A 220 -16.20 -8.89 16.97
N LYS A 221 -14.90 -8.67 16.83
CA LYS A 221 -14.09 -9.05 15.66
C LYS A 221 -13.73 -10.54 15.70
N THR A 222 -14.74 -11.40 15.67
CA THR A 222 -14.53 -12.85 15.59
C THR A 222 -14.04 -13.25 14.20
N ALA A 223 -13.50 -14.47 14.08
CA ALA A 223 -13.14 -15.04 12.78
C ALA A 223 -14.34 -15.07 11.82
N GLU A 224 -15.54 -15.37 12.33
CA GLU A 224 -16.78 -15.38 11.57
C GLU A 224 -17.15 -13.98 11.07
N TYR A 225 -17.01 -12.96 11.90
CA TYR A 225 -17.28 -11.58 11.50
C TYR A 225 -16.32 -11.13 10.40
N CYS A 226 -15.01 -11.33 10.59
CA CYS A 226 -14.02 -11.01 9.56
C CYS A 226 -14.28 -11.78 8.26
N ALA A 227 -14.55 -13.08 8.34
CA ALA A 227 -14.86 -13.90 7.16
C ALA A 227 -16.15 -13.42 6.46
N SER A 228 -17.15 -12.96 7.20
CA SER A 228 -18.39 -12.44 6.61
C SER A 228 -18.15 -11.21 5.75
N LEU A 229 -17.27 -10.29 6.17
CA LEU A 229 -16.90 -9.11 5.39
C LEU A 229 -16.12 -9.49 4.12
N MET A 230 -15.20 -10.46 4.23
CA MET A 230 -14.44 -10.96 3.08
C MET A 230 -15.34 -11.64 2.05
N ILE A 231 -16.27 -12.47 2.52
CA ILE A 231 -17.26 -13.13 1.67
C ILE A 231 -18.14 -12.08 1.01
N GLU A 232 -18.63 -11.08 1.74
CA GLU A 232 -19.42 -9.99 1.18
C GLU A 232 -18.69 -9.30 0.01
N ASP A 233 -17.40 -9.01 0.17
CA ASP A 233 -16.59 -8.37 -0.86
C ASP A 233 -16.42 -9.25 -2.10
N ILE A 234 -16.09 -10.52 -1.89
CA ILE A 234 -15.88 -11.50 -2.97
C ILE A 234 -17.18 -11.72 -3.73
N TYR A 235 -18.29 -11.91 -3.01
CA TYR A 235 -19.59 -12.13 -3.61
C TYR A 235 -20.12 -10.88 -4.31
N ALA A 236 -19.86 -9.67 -3.80
CA ALA A 236 -20.22 -8.44 -4.48
C ALA A 236 -19.49 -8.32 -5.84
N ALA A 237 -18.20 -8.63 -5.88
CA ALA A 237 -17.43 -8.63 -7.12
C ALA A 237 -17.96 -9.70 -8.10
N TYR A 238 -18.21 -10.91 -7.61
CA TYR A 238 -18.70 -12.01 -8.43
C TYR A 238 -20.14 -11.78 -8.93
N ALA A 239 -21.03 -11.21 -8.10
CA ALA A 239 -22.39 -10.85 -8.47
C ALA A 239 -22.40 -9.79 -9.58
N LYS A 240 -21.49 -8.81 -9.55
CA LYS A 240 -21.33 -7.84 -10.65
C LYS A 240 -20.95 -8.51 -11.96
N GLU A 241 -19.98 -9.42 -11.95
CA GLU A 241 -19.60 -10.17 -13.16
C GLU A 241 -20.77 -10.99 -13.70
N LEU A 242 -21.50 -11.66 -12.81
CA LEU A 242 -22.70 -12.44 -13.15
C LEU A 242 -23.82 -11.56 -13.71
N PHE A 243 -24.01 -10.34 -13.19
CA PHE A 243 -24.96 -9.37 -13.73
C PHE A 243 -24.58 -8.94 -15.16
N VAL A 244 -23.30 -8.65 -15.40
CA VAL A 244 -22.81 -8.31 -16.75
C VAL A 244 -23.01 -9.48 -17.70
N GLN A 245 -22.66 -10.71 -17.28
CA GLN A 245 -22.90 -11.90 -18.08
C GLN A 245 -24.40 -12.13 -18.33
N TRP A 246 -25.26 -11.90 -17.34
CA TRP A 246 -26.70 -11.99 -17.53
C TRP A 246 -27.19 -10.98 -18.59
N SER A 247 -26.67 -9.76 -18.56
CA SER A 247 -27.04 -8.72 -19.54
C SER A 247 -26.63 -9.09 -20.97
N ASN A 248 -25.49 -9.76 -21.14
CA ASN A 248 -24.88 -10.03 -22.44
C ASN A 248 -25.22 -11.40 -23.04
N GLN A 249 -25.32 -12.44 -22.22
CA GLN A 249 -25.34 -13.85 -22.65
C GLN A 249 -26.39 -14.73 -21.93
N ARG A 250 -27.40 -14.14 -21.29
CA ARG A 250 -28.50 -14.94 -20.70
C ARG A 250 -29.28 -15.68 -21.78
N ALA A 251 -29.69 -16.90 -21.44
CA ALA A 251 -30.77 -17.55 -22.18
C ALA A 251 -32.12 -17.00 -21.70
N THR A 252 -32.98 -16.66 -22.65
CA THR A 252 -34.31 -16.06 -22.44
C THR A 252 -35.44 -17.05 -22.71
N THR A 253 -35.17 -18.11 -23.48
CA THR A 253 -36.18 -19.12 -23.85
C THR A 253 -35.71 -20.54 -23.55
N ALA A 254 -36.69 -21.45 -23.45
CA ALA A 254 -36.41 -22.88 -23.25
C ALA A 254 -35.59 -23.45 -24.42
N GLU A 255 -35.83 -23.03 -25.67
CA GLU A 255 -35.07 -23.52 -26.82
C GLU A 255 -33.59 -23.11 -26.76
N GLN A 256 -33.29 -21.93 -26.22
CA GLN A 256 -31.90 -21.49 -26.01
C GLN A 256 -31.21 -22.33 -24.94
N ILE A 257 -31.92 -22.72 -23.87
CA ILE A 257 -31.40 -23.65 -22.85
C ILE A 257 -31.13 -25.02 -23.47
N GLU A 258 -32.08 -25.59 -24.20
CA GLU A 258 -31.91 -26.89 -24.87
C GLU A 258 -30.73 -26.89 -25.82
N ARG A 259 -30.57 -25.82 -26.61
CA ARG A 259 -29.42 -25.65 -27.50
C ARG A 259 -28.12 -25.55 -26.73
N GLY A 260 -28.12 -24.90 -25.56
CA GLY A 260 -26.97 -24.73 -24.69
C GLY A 260 -26.48 -26.03 -24.04
N ILE A 261 -27.36 -27.02 -23.81
CA ILE A 261 -27.02 -28.31 -23.19
C ILE A 261 -26.92 -29.47 -24.19
N ARG A 262 -27.52 -29.36 -25.38
CA ARG A 262 -27.57 -30.44 -26.38
C ARG A 262 -26.16 -30.92 -26.76
N GLY A 263 -25.96 -32.23 -26.68
CA GLY A 263 -24.73 -32.90 -27.13
C GLY A 263 -23.52 -32.71 -26.20
N LYS A 264 -23.68 -32.06 -25.05
CA LYS A 264 -22.61 -31.88 -24.06
C LYS A 264 -22.60 -33.02 -23.03
N PRO A 265 -21.44 -33.35 -22.43
CA PRO A 265 -21.37 -34.22 -21.26
C PRO A 265 -22.18 -33.66 -20.07
N GLU A 266 -22.72 -34.54 -19.23
CA GLU A 266 -23.58 -34.15 -18.09
C GLU A 266 -22.97 -33.07 -17.19
N VAL A 267 -21.66 -33.16 -16.92
CA VAL A 267 -20.92 -32.16 -16.13
C VAL A 267 -21.00 -30.77 -16.77
N GLN A 268 -20.79 -30.66 -18.08
CA GLN A 268 -20.87 -29.38 -18.79
C GLN A 268 -22.31 -28.86 -18.91
N GLN A 269 -23.30 -29.77 -18.93
CA GLN A 269 -24.71 -29.37 -18.87
C GLN A 269 -25.03 -28.75 -17.50
N LEU A 270 -24.55 -29.36 -16.42
CA LEU A 270 -24.70 -28.85 -15.06
C LEU A 270 -24.00 -27.50 -14.89
N GLU A 271 -22.77 -27.34 -15.37
CA GLU A 271 -22.05 -26.06 -15.35
C GLU A 271 -22.83 -24.95 -16.07
N TYR A 272 -23.33 -25.23 -17.27
CA TYR A 272 -24.13 -24.26 -18.03
C TYR A 272 -25.42 -23.88 -17.29
N LEU A 273 -26.15 -24.86 -16.75
CA LEU A 273 -27.42 -24.61 -16.04
C LEU A 273 -27.18 -23.86 -14.73
N ARG A 274 -26.12 -24.21 -13.98
CA ARG A 274 -25.72 -23.51 -12.75
C ARG A 274 -25.39 -22.06 -13.06
N LEU A 275 -24.56 -21.80 -14.07
CA LEU A 275 -24.23 -20.43 -14.48
C LEU A 275 -25.47 -19.61 -14.83
N GLN A 276 -26.43 -20.17 -15.57
CA GLN A 276 -27.68 -19.48 -15.90
C GLN A 276 -28.52 -19.14 -14.67
N ILE A 277 -28.51 -19.99 -13.64
CA ILE A 277 -29.23 -19.77 -12.38
C ILE A 277 -28.46 -18.76 -11.50
N GLU A 278 -27.14 -18.90 -11.37
CA GLU A 278 -26.27 -18.00 -10.60
C GLU A 278 -26.34 -16.56 -11.10
N MET A 279 -26.35 -16.38 -12.42
CA MET A 279 -26.55 -15.07 -13.07
C MET A 279 -27.79 -14.33 -12.56
N ARG A 280 -28.82 -15.06 -12.12
CA ARG A 280 -30.09 -14.50 -11.64
C ARG A 280 -30.17 -14.44 -10.13
N VAL A 281 -29.74 -15.50 -9.44
CA VAL A 281 -29.74 -15.55 -7.98
C VAL A 281 -28.76 -14.54 -7.39
N LEU A 282 -27.51 -14.52 -7.88
CA LEU A 282 -26.46 -13.64 -7.37
C LEU A 282 -26.42 -12.32 -8.16
N GLY A 283 -26.49 -12.38 -9.49
CA GLY A 283 -26.42 -11.16 -10.32
C GLY A 283 -27.62 -10.24 -10.12
N LEU A 284 -28.85 -10.78 -10.14
CA LEU A 284 -30.08 -10.00 -9.92
C LEU A 284 -30.57 -9.99 -8.47
N GLY A 285 -29.91 -10.72 -7.56
CA GLY A 285 -30.33 -10.82 -6.16
C GLY A 285 -31.59 -11.65 -5.90
N GLN A 286 -31.98 -12.53 -6.83
CA GLN A 286 -33.18 -13.39 -6.72
C GLN A 286 -32.94 -14.58 -5.79
N THR A 287 -32.73 -14.29 -4.50
CA THR A 287 -32.42 -15.29 -3.46
C THR A 287 -33.51 -16.34 -3.26
N GLU A 288 -34.74 -16.07 -3.69
CA GLU A 288 -35.85 -17.02 -3.68
C GLU A 288 -35.56 -18.29 -4.47
N TYR A 289 -34.65 -18.24 -5.45
CA TYR A 289 -34.22 -19.41 -6.22
C TYR A 289 -32.82 -19.92 -5.83
N ALA A 290 -32.26 -19.44 -4.71
CA ALA A 290 -30.97 -19.88 -4.23
C ALA A 290 -31.00 -21.37 -3.87
N THR A 291 -30.22 -22.17 -4.60
CA THR A 291 -29.88 -23.53 -4.20
C THR A 291 -28.80 -23.46 -3.11
N ARG A 292 -28.64 -24.51 -2.29
CA ARG A 292 -27.61 -24.52 -1.23
C ARG A 292 -26.22 -24.64 -1.84
N TRP A 293 -25.61 -23.51 -2.17
CA TRP A 293 -24.22 -23.43 -2.62
C TRP A 293 -23.29 -23.62 -1.42
N SER A 294 -22.49 -24.68 -1.42
CA SER A 294 -21.29 -24.74 -0.60
C SER A 294 -20.23 -25.52 -1.36
N SER A 295 -18.97 -25.08 -1.24
CA SER A 295 -17.79 -25.74 -1.82
C SER A 295 -17.65 -27.21 -1.38
N SER A 296 -18.33 -27.61 -0.31
CA SER A 296 -18.43 -29.00 0.18
C SER A 296 -19.55 -29.83 -0.45
N SER A 297 -20.48 -29.23 -1.20
CA SER A 297 -21.71 -29.90 -1.71
C SER A 297 -21.84 -29.91 -3.23
N ASP A 298 -20.85 -29.42 -3.99
CA ASP A 298 -20.93 -29.26 -5.45
C ASP A 298 -21.19 -30.55 -6.25
N ILE A 299 -20.91 -31.72 -5.68
CA ILE A 299 -21.13 -33.02 -6.31
C ILE A 299 -22.62 -33.46 -6.22
N SER A 300 -23.42 -32.91 -5.30
CA SER A 300 -24.80 -33.37 -5.05
C SER A 300 -25.90 -32.34 -5.34
N ILE A 301 -25.56 -31.14 -5.81
CA ILE A 301 -26.57 -30.08 -6.03
C ILE A 301 -27.19 -30.21 -7.43
N GLY A 302 -28.42 -30.73 -7.46
CA GLY A 302 -29.35 -30.70 -8.59
C GLY A 302 -28.95 -31.59 -9.77
N THR A 303 -29.84 -32.47 -10.22
CA THR A 303 -29.67 -33.16 -11.51
C THR A 303 -29.91 -32.18 -12.66
N VAL A 304 -29.44 -32.51 -13.87
CA VAL A 304 -29.73 -31.71 -15.09
C VAL A 304 -31.23 -31.45 -15.22
N ALA A 305 -32.07 -32.47 -14.97
CA ALA A 305 -33.52 -32.34 -15.02
C ALA A 305 -34.06 -31.33 -14.01
N HIS A 306 -33.57 -31.37 -12.77
CA HIS A 306 -34.00 -30.45 -11.72
C HIS A 306 -33.64 -28.99 -12.04
N LEU A 307 -32.37 -28.72 -12.40
CA LEU A 307 -31.91 -27.37 -12.69
C LEU A 307 -32.56 -26.80 -13.96
N ARG A 308 -32.76 -27.65 -14.97
CA ARG A 308 -33.51 -27.30 -16.19
C ARG A 308 -34.94 -26.90 -15.86
N ASP A 309 -35.63 -27.69 -15.04
CA ASP A 309 -37.02 -27.40 -14.66
C ASP A 309 -37.14 -26.13 -13.82
N LEU A 310 -36.23 -25.92 -12.87
CA LEU A 310 -36.16 -24.67 -12.10
C LEU A 310 -36.00 -23.47 -13.02
N LEU A 311 -35.07 -23.54 -13.97
CA LEU A 311 -34.78 -22.45 -14.89
C LEU A 311 -35.96 -22.19 -15.85
N VAL A 312 -36.48 -23.24 -16.51
CA VAL A 312 -37.49 -23.12 -17.57
C VAL A 312 -38.89 -22.88 -17.03
N LYS A 313 -39.28 -23.55 -15.94
CA LYS A 313 -40.67 -23.54 -15.44
C LYS A 313 -40.92 -22.49 -14.36
N VAL A 314 -39.88 -22.05 -13.64
CA VAL A 314 -40.03 -21.10 -12.52
C VAL A 314 -39.38 -19.77 -12.86
N ILE A 315 -38.08 -19.78 -13.12
CA ILE A 315 -37.28 -18.55 -13.24
C ILE A 315 -37.61 -17.75 -14.52
N LEU A 316 -37.55 -18.37 -15.70
CA LEU A 316 -37.78 -17.65 -16.98
C LEU A 316 -39.19 -17.04 -17.11
N PRO A 317 -40.28 -17.68 -16.63
CA PRO A 317 -41.59 -17.04 -16.59
C PRO A 317 -41.65 -15.81 -15.68
N GLU A 318 -41.07 -15.90 -14.48
CA GLU A 318 -41.05 -14.78 -13.52
C GLU A 318 -40.17 -13.62 -13.99
N GLU A 319 -39.02 -13.91 -14.59
CA GLU A 319 -38.15 -12.90 -15.22
C GLU A 319 -38.91 -12.14 -16.32
N ARG A 320 -39.60 -12.86 -17.22
CA ARG A 320 -40.43 -12.22 -18.26
C ARG A 320 -41.57 -11.38 -17.68
N HIS A 321 -42.12 -11.78 -16.53
CA HIS A 321 -43.13 -10.99 -15.84
C HIS A 321 -42.55 -9.69 -15.28
N LYS A 322 -41.40 -9.76 -14.60
CA LYS A 322 -40.66 -8.59 -14.09
C LYS A 322 -40.19 -7.68 -15.23
N GLU A 323 -39.75 -8.24 -16.36
CA GLU A 323 -39.33 -7.49 -17.55
C GLU A 323 -40.47 -6.67 -18.14
N ARG A 324 -41.66 -7.26 -18.31
CA ARG A 324 -42.86 -6.54 -18.81
C ARG A 324 -43.29 -5.37 -17.93
N LYS A 325 -42.96 -5.43 -16.64
CA LYS A 325 -43.27 -4.39 -15.67
C LYS A 325 -42.13 -3.37 -15.50
N ASN A 326 -41.02 -3.53 -16.23
CA ASN A 326 -39.78 -2.78 -16.00
C ASN A 326 -39.27 -2.85 -14.54
N GLU A 327 -39.49 -3.98 -13.88
CA GLU A 327 -39.09 -4.25 -12.49
C GLU A 327 -37.74 -4.99 -12.39
N LEU A 328 -37.05 -5.20 -13.52
CA LEU A 328 -35.72 -5.82 -13.51
C LEU A 328 -34.66 -4.83 -13.01
N PRO A 329 -33.71 -5.28 -12.18
CA PRO A 329 -32.62 -4.44 -11.69
C PRO A 329 -31.79 -3.84 -12.82
N GLN A 330 -31.45 -2.55 -12.69
CA GLN A 330 -30.56 -1.84 -13.62
C GLN A 330 -29.08 -1.98 -13.25
N GLU A 331 -28.81 -2.47 -12.06
CA GLU A 331 -27.48 -2.72 -11.52
C GLU A 331 -27.47 -4.04 -10.74
N ALA A 332 -26.28 -4.60 -10.52
CA ALA A 332 -26.12 -5.82 -9.76
C ALA A 332 -26.68 -5.66 -8.34
N SER A 333 -27.30 -6.71 -7.82
CA SER A 333 -27.82 -6.67 -6.45
C SER A 333 -26.69 -6.41 -5.45
N PRO A 334 -26.93 -5.58 -4.42
CA PRO A 334 -26.01 -5.46 -3.28
C PRO A 334 -25.74 -6.83 -2.66
N PRO A 335 -24.55 -7.05 -2.07
CA PRO A 335 -24.22 -8.31 -1.43
C PRO A 335 -25.20 -8.58 -0.28
N LEU A 336 -25.73 -9.81 -0.27
CA LEU A 336 -26.75 -10.22 0.68
C LEU A 336 -26.08 -10.68 1.97
N SER A 337 -26.14 -9.88 3.03
CA SER A 337 -25.72 -10.33 4.36
C SER A 337 -26.73 -11.33 4.89
N VAL A 338 -26.40 -12.62 4.90
CA VAL A 338 -27.21 -13.63 5.61
C VAL A 338 -26.55 -13.90 6.95
N PRO A 339 -27.16 -13.50 8.09
CA PRO A 339 -26.56 -13.63 9.42
C PRO A 339 -26.15 -15.05 9.83
N ASN A 340 -26.65 -16.07 9.13
CA ASN A 340 -26.47 -17.49 9.47
C ASN A 340 -25.86 -18.34 8.33
N ALA A 341 -25.32 -17.73 7.27
CA ALA A 341 -24.72 -18.49 6.16
C ALA A 341 -23.40 -19.20 6.53
N LEU A 342 -22.71 -18.75 7.57
CA LEU A 342 -21.48 -19.34 8.07
C LEU A 342 -21.77 -20.53 8.98
N ARG A 343 -22.17 -21.67 8.41
CA ARG A 343 -22.08 -22.94 9.13
C ARG A 343 -20.60 -23.27 9.32
N LYS A 344 -20.14 -23.25 10.58
CA LYS A 344 -18.85 -23.73 11.08
C LYS A 344 -17.75 -23.71 9.99
N LEU A 345 -17.08 -22.55 9.84
CA LEU A 345 -15.68 -22.57 9.44
C LEU A 345 -14.97 -23.59 10.34
N GLY A 346 -14.14 -24.45 9.72
CA GLY A 346 -13.57 -25.65 10.34
C GLY A 346 -13.14 -25.39 11.78
N THR A 347 -13.48 -26.32 12.68
CA THR A 347 -12.94 -26.28 14.03
C THR A 347 -11.42 -26.23 13.92
N THR A 348 -10.82 -25.21 14.54
CA THR A 348 -9.39 -24.84 14.49
C THR A 348 -8.42 -26.01 14.54
N ASP A 349 -8.81 -27.12 15.14
CA ASP A 349 -7.93 -28.24 15.40
C ASP A 349 -7.76 -29.17 14.18
N LEU A 350 -8.80 -29.40 13.36
CA LEU A 350 -8.71 -30.37 12.26
C LEU A 350 -7.98 -29.80 11.04
N ASP A 351 -8.30 -28.56 10.67
CA ASP A 351 -7.65 -27.87 9.55
C ASP A 351 -6.20 -27.52 9.88
N ALA A 352 -5.89 -27.14 11.14
CA ALA A 352 -4.51 -26.94 11.58
C ALA A 352 -3.70 -28.24 11.52
N ILE A 353 -4.27 -29.38 11.94
CA ILE A 353 -3.63 -30.69 11.86
C ILE A 353 -3.43 -31.10 10.38
N GLU A 354 -4.36 -30.80 9.49
CA GLU A 354 -4.24 -31.13 8.07
C GLU A 354 -3.23 -30.23 7.33
N ILE A 355 -3.16 -28.94 7.68
CA ILE A 355 -2.14 -28.02 7.21
C ILE A 355 -0.76 -28.41 7.76
N GLU A 356 -0.65 -28.83 9.02
CA GLU A 356 0.60 -29.30 9.62
C GLU A 356 1.10 -30.59 8.93
N LYS A 357 0.19 -31.48 8.52
CA LYS A 357 0.51 -32.67 7.72
C LYS A 357 0.93 -32.35 6.27
N ARG A 358 0.45 -31.25 5.70
CA ARG A 358 0.75 -30.81 4.31
C ARG A 358 1.85 -29.76 4.21
N SER A 359 2.27 -29.17 5.33
CA SER A 359 3.27 -28.12 5.38
C SER A 359 4.65 -28.68 5.06
N LEU A 360 5.31 -28.09 4.06
CA LEU A 360 6.70 -28.39 3.68
C LEU A 360 7.72 -28.02 4.78
N PHE A 361 7.30 -27.25 5.78
CA PHE A 361 8.15 -26.78 6.87
C PHE A 361 7.53 -27.15 8.21
N SER A 362 8.34 -27.73 9.09
CA SER A 362 7.93 -28.04 10.45
C SER A 362 7.69 -26.77 11.27
N LYS A 363 6.72 -26.82 12.18
CA LYS A 363 6.39 -25.73 13.12
C LYS A 363 7.64 -25.22 13.85
N ASP A 364 8.48 -26.13 14.33
CA ASP A 364 9.74 -25.82 15.03
C ASP A 364 10.74 -25.03 14.16
N GLU A 365 10.77 -25.28 12.85
CA GLU A 365 11.64 -24.56 11.94
C GLU A 365 11.12 -23.14 11.66
N LEU A 366 9.80 -22.99 11.53
CA LEU A 366 9.14 -21.69 11.39
C LEU A 366 9.32 -20.83 12.64
N GLU A 367 9.14 -21.40 13.84
CA GLU A 367 9.35 -20.70 15.11
C GLU A 367 10.80 -20.21 15.25
N LYS A 368 11.79 -21.03 14.84
CA LYS A 368 13.20 -20.62 14.79
C LYS A 368 13.44 -19.47 13.80
N LYS A 369 12.85 -19.53 12.60
CA LYS A 369 12.97 -18.46 11.60
C LYS A 369 12.32 -17.16 12.07
N VAL A 370 11.18 -17.24 12.74
CA VAL A 370 10.49 -16.09 13.35
C VAL A 370 11.35 -15.47 14.45
N HIS A 371 11.93 -16.26 15.35
CA HIS A 371 12.83 -15.77 16.39
C HIS A 371 14.07 -15.07 15.81
N ILE A 372 14.66 -15.63 14.75
CA ILE A 372 15.79 -15.00 14.04
C ILE A 372 15.35 -13.66 13.40
N ALA A 373 14.16 -13.60 12.81
CA ALA A 373 13.63 -12.38 12.21
C ALA A 373 13.31 -11.31 13.26
N MET A 374 12.75 -11.70 14.40
CA MET A 374 12.50 -10.82 15.55
C MET A 374 13.82 -10.26 16.11
N ALA A 375 14.83 -11.10 16.32
CA ALA A 375 16.16 -10.65 16.76
C ALA A 375 16.82 -9.68 15.77
N ARG A 376 16.67 -9.90 14.47
CA ARG A 376 17.13 -8.95 13.43
C ARG A 376 16.40 -7.61 13.54
N ARG A 377 15.08 -7.62 13.74
CA ARG A 377 14.26 -6.43 13.89
C ARG A 377 14.63 -5.64 15.15
N ASP A 378 14.86 -6.31 16.28
CA ASP A 378 15.30 -5.67 17.52
C ASP A 378 16.70 -5.06 17.39
N THR A 379 17.61 -5.72 16.66
CA THR A 379 18.95 -5.18 16.36
C THR A 379 18.85 -3.92 15.50
N ILE A 380 17.97 -3.90 14.50
CA ILE A 380 17.70 -2.72 13.66
C ILE A 380 17.09 -1.59 14.50
N TYR A 381 16.16 -1.92 15.42
CA TYR A 381 15.53 -0.95 16.32
C TYR A 381 16.53 -0.33 17.30
N GLN A 382 17.45 -1.11 17.86
CA GLN A 382 18.51 -0.60 18.73
C GLN A 382 19.51 0.28 17.95
N THR A 383 19.82 -0.09 16.71
CA THR A 383 20.71 0.69 15.84
C THR A 383 20.07 2.04 15.46
N SER A 384 18.77 2.05 15.15
CA SER A 384 18.04 3.28 14.80
C SER A 384 17.81 4.21 16.00
N MET A 385 17.63 3.64 17.20
CA MET A 385 17.50 4.40 18.44
C MET A 385 18.84 5.01 18.89
N GLY A 386 19.97 4.30 18.70
CA GLY A 386 21.31 4.83 18.92
C GLY A 386 21.69 5.98 17.97
N LEU A 387 21.26 5.89 16.70
CA LEU A 387 21.40 6.98 15.72
C LEU A 387 20.58 8.23 16.09
N ARG A 388 19.37 8.05 16.65
CA ARG A 388 18.57 9.17 17.16
C ARG A 388 19.16 9.84 18.40
N GLN A 389 19.76 9.08 19.32
CA GLN A 389 20.45 9.65 20.49
C GLN A 389 21.72 10.42 20.09
N HIS A 390 22.43 10.00 19.04
CA HIS A 390 23.58 10.73 18.51
C HIS A 390 23.20 12.03 17.77
N MET A 391 22.02 12.10 17.13
CA MET A 391 21.51 13.34 16.50
C MET A 391 20.93 14.35 17.49
N LEU A 392 20.52 13.91 18.68
CA LEU A 392 20.01 14.81 19.73
C LEU A 392 21.11 15.33 20.67
N ALA A 393 22.32 14.77 20.58
CA ALA A 393 23.49 15.16 21.38
C ALA A 393 24.56 15.94 20.57
N ALA A 394 24.31 16.21 19.30
CA ALA A 394 25.07 17.11 18.42
C ALA A 394 24.21 18.33 18.12
#